data_AF-A0A9X4E3B2-F1
#
_entry.id   AF-A0A9X4E3B2-F1
#
_cell.length_a   1.000
_cell.length_b   1.000
_cell.length_c   1.000
_cell.angle_alpha   90.00
_cell.angle_beta   90.00
_cell.angle_gamma   90.00
#
_symmetry.space_group_name_H-M   'P 1'
#
loop_
_entity.id
_entity.type
_entity.pdbx_description
1 polymer ?
#
loop_
_entity_poly.entity_id
_entity_poly.type
_entity_poly.pdbx_seq_one_letter_code
_entity_poly.pdbx_strand_id
1 'polypeptide(L)'
;MKRTAERHQTVSAYGAAPVRQTAWGGMGQCGSGLVEVMVAALLLALGVAAWLAVQARAAGAARTAAVQAAVVSEVQHLYEAMTAAADLPEGAAVFGATPPAAACDSWPASWQAQDWAAFHLCRFQTALAALPVQTAWTVCRDDRAAPAQITGGRADFACNGRGVWTVKVVWQAGGGWSAQRPWYSHQAGVAQ
;
A
#
# COMPACT_ATOMS: atom_id res chain seq x y z
N MET A 1 75.97 31.87 3.55
CA MET A 1 76.17 30.77 4.52
C MET A 1 75.09 29.73 4.20
N LYS A 2 75.36 28.47 3.79
CA LYS A 2 76.01 27.35 4.51
C LYS A 2 75.52 27.24 5.96
N ARG A 3 75.04 26.11 6.49
CA ARG A 3 74.73 24.74 6.00
C ARG A 3 74.09 23.99 7.20
N THR A 4 73.46 22.82 6.97
CA THR A 4 73.27 21.70 7.95
C THR A 4 72.46 21.97 9.25
N ALA A 5 71.80 21.01 9.91
CA ALA A 5 71.44 19.59 9.65
C ALA A 5 70.18 19.28 10.50
N GLU A 6 69.17 18.55 10.02
CA GLU A 6 69.06 17.07 10.08
C GLU A 6 69.40 16.39 11.42
N ARG A 7 68.35 15.90 12.09
CA ARG A 7 68.27 14.56 12.72
C ARG A 7 66.94 13.95 12.25
N HIS A 8 66.91 12.75 11.68
CA HIS A 8 66.97 11.44 12.37
C HIS A 8 65.85 11.30 13.42
N GLN A 9 65.02 10.24 13.44
CA GLN A 9 65.26 8.88 12.94
C GLN A 9 63.96 8.07 12.74
N THR A 10 63.98 7.15 11.75
CA THR A 10 63.40 5.77 11.72
C THR A 10 62.27 5.40 12.69
N VAL A 11 61.21 4.71 12.23
CA VAL A 11 61.10 3.23 12.08
C VAL A 11 59.80 2.95 11.29
N SER A 12 59.59 1.89 10.49
CA SER A 12 60.25 0.57 10.35
C SER A 12 60.41 0.11 8.87
N ALA A 13 60.75 -1.16 8.66
CA ALA A 13 60.68 -1.88 7.38
C ALA A 13 59.34 -2.64 7.20
N TYR A 14 58.97 -2.94 5.94
CA TYR A 14 58.95 -4.31 5.35
C TYR A 14 58.18 -4.35 4.01
N GLY A 15 58.76 -5.01 2.99
CA GLY A 15 57.94 -5.72 1.97
C GLY A 15 57.53 -5.00 0.68
N ALA A 16 58.39 -4.20 0.04
CA ALA A 16 58.15 -3.78 -1.35
C ALA A 16 58.53 -4.90 -2.34
N ALA A 17 57.58 -5.78 -2.67
CA ALA A 17 57.72 -6.62 -3.87
C ALA A 17 57.56 -5.75 -5.12
N PRO A 18 58.45 -5.84 -6.13
CA PRO A 18 58.23 -5.13 -7.39
C PRO A 18 57.01 -5.74 -8.08
N VAL A 19 55.92 -4.96 -8.17
CA VAL A 19 54.81 -5.30 -9.07
C VAL A 19 55.39 -5.34 -10.47
N ARG A 20 55.57 -6.57 -10.98
CA ARG A 20 56.04 -6.83 -12.33
C ARG A 20 54.93 -6.41 -13.28
N GLN A 21 54.90 -5.12 -13.62
CA GLN A 21 54.14 -4.60 -14.74
C GLN A 21 54.56 -5.40 -15.97
N THR A 22 53.76 -6.40 -16.31
CA THR A 22 53.87 -7.06 -17.60
C THR A 22 53.43 -6.03 -18.63
N ALA A 23 54.42 -5.39 -19.24
CA ALA A 23 54.22 -4.56 -20.40
C ALA A 23 53.68 -5.45 -21.54
N TRP A 24 52.36 -5.59 -21.61
CA TRP A 24 51.67 -6.11 -22.78
C TRP A 24 51.65 -5.02 -23.86
N GLY A 25 52.83 -4.78 -24.42
CA GLY A 25 52.96 -4.00 -25.64
C GLY A 25 52.36 -4.77 -26.80
N GLY A 26 51.24 -4.27 -27.33
CA GLY A 26 50.78 -4.57 -28.68
C GLY A 26 50.09 -5.91 -28.90
N MET A 27 48.78 -5.96 -28.63
CA MET A 27 47.86 -6.86 -29.36
C MET A 27 46.63 -6.07 -29.81
N GLY A 28 46.60 -5.73 -31.11
CA GLY A 28 45.39 -5.46 -31.87
C GLY A 28 44.50 -4.29 -31.44
N GLN A 29 44.96 -3.04 -31.60
CA GLN A 29 44.03 -1.93 -31.85
C GLN A 29 43.55 -1.98 -33.32
N CYS A 30 42.84 -3.06 -33.65
CA CYS A 30 42.29 -3.35 -34.98
C CYS A 30 40.81 -3.76 -34.82
N GLY A 31 39.94 -2.76 -34.74
CA GLY A 31 38.49 -2.93 -34.70
C GLY A 31 37.98 -3.60 -33.42
N SER A 32 37.56 -2.80 -32.43
CA SER A 32 36.59 -3.27 -31.44
C SER A 32 35.40 -3.83 -32.21
N GLY A 33 35.10 -5.12 -32.01
CA GLY A 33 34.17 -5.82 -32.88
C GLY A 33 32.81 -5.14 -32.85
N LEU A 34 32.30 -4.71 -34.01
CA LEU A 34 30.97 -4.08 -34.08
C LEU A 34 29.90 -5.03 -33.50
N VAL A 35 30.10 -6.34 -33.69
CA VAL A 35 29.37 -7.44 -33.05
C VAL A 35 29.47 -7.44 -31.52
N GLU A 36 30.65 -7.19 -30.94
CA GLU A 36 30.86 -7.16 -29.48
C GLU A 36 30.08 -5.99 -28.84
N VAL A 37 30.13 -4.82 -29.47
CA VAL A 37 29.33 -3.65 -29.05
C VAL A 37 27.83 -3.94 -29.17
N MET A 38 27.39 -4.60 -30.25
CA MET A 38 25.98 -4.99 -30.41
C MET A 38 25.53 -6.04 -29.40
N VAL A 39 26.36 -7.02 -29.07
CA VAL A 39 26.06 -8.03 -28.03
C VAL A 39 26.01 -7.38 -26.65
N ALA A 40 26.97 -6.50 -26.32
CA ALA A 40 26.95 -5.74 -25.06
C ALA A 40 25.71 -4.85 -24.94
N ALA A 41 25.32 -4.15 -26.01
CA ALA A 41 24.10 -3.35 -26.06
C ALA A 41 22.83 -4.20 -25.92
N LEU A 42 22.78 -5.38 -26.54
CA LEU A 42 21.65 -6.32 -26.43
C LEU A 42 21.51 -6.86 -24.99
N LEU A 43 22.61 -7.28 -24.37
CA LEU A 43 22.62 -7.75 -22.98
C LEU A 43 22.24 -6.64 -22.00
N LEU A 44 22.71 -5.40 -22.23
CA LEU A 44 22.33 -4.24 -21.44
C LEU A 44 20.82 -3.95 -21.56
N ALA A 45 20.27 -3.98 -22.78
CA ALA A 45 18.84 -3.76 -23.01
C ALA A 45 17.97 -4.82 -22.33
N LEU A 46 18.36 -6.10 -22.40
CA LEU A 46 17.69 -7.21 -21.71
C LEU A 46 17.77 -7.05 -20.17
N GLY A 47 18.93 -6.65 -19.65
CA GLY A 47 19.11 -6.37 -18.22
C GLY A 47 18.24 -5.22 -17.70
N VAL A 48 18.17 -4.12 -18.44
CA VAL A 48 17.30 -2.97 -18.13
C VAL A 48 15.83 -3.37 -18.21
N ALA A 49 15.41 -4.13 -19.23
CA ALA A 49 14.04 -4.62 -19.34
C ALA A 49 13.65 -5.53 -18.15
N ALA A 50 14.54 -6.44 -17.75
CA ALA A 50 14.33 -7.29 -16.58
C ALA A 50 14.21 -6.48 -15.27
N TRP A 51 15.07 -5.48 -15.08
CA TRP A 51 15.02 -4.58 -13.92
C TRP A 51 13.71 -3.78 -13.87
N LEU A 52 13.32 -3.16 -14.98
CA LEU A 52 12.06 -2.41 -15.08
C LEU A 52 10.84 -3.29 -14.78
N ALA A 53 10.85 -4.56 -15.22
CA ALA A 53 9.78 -5.51 -14.91
C ALA A 53 9.70 -5.87 -13.41
N VAL A 54 10.81 -5.81 -12.66
CA VAL A 54 10.79 -5.94 -11.19
C VAL A 54 10.26 -4.67 -10.53
N GLN A 55 10.75 -3.49 -10.96
CA GLN A 55 10.32 -2.20 -10.42
C GLN A 55 8.81 -1.95 -10.64
N ALA A 56 8.27 -2.31 -11.80
CA ALA A 56 6.83 -2.23 -12.09
C ALA A 56 5.98 -3.09 -11.15
N ARG A 57 6.44 -4.32 -10.83
CA ARG A 57 5.77 -5.20 -9.86
C ARG A 57 5.86 -4.66 -8.44
N ALA A 58 7.03 -4.17 -8.02
CA ALA A 58 7.24 -3.57 -6.70
C ALA A 58 6.33 -2.33 -6.50
N ALA A 59 6.26 -1.44 -7.49
CA ALA A 59 5.36 -0.29 -7.48
C ALA A 59 3.88 -0.70 -7.42
N GLY A 60 3.48 -1.78 -8.11
CA GLY A 60 2.13 -2.35 -8.02
C GLY A 60 1.80 -2.86 -6.62
N ALA A 61 2.69 -3.65 -6.03
CA ALA A 61 2.53 -4.16 -4.66
C ALA A 61 2.45 -3.02 -3.62
N ALA A 62 3.32 -2.01 -3.74
CA ALA A 62 3.32 -0.84 -2.86
C ALA A 62 2.00 -0.04 -2.93
N ARG A 63 1.43 0.14 -4.13
CA ARG A 63 0.12 0.80 -4.31
C ARG A 63 -1.01 0.01 -3.63
N THR A 64 -1.04 -1.31 -3.81
CA THR A 64 -2.04 -2.17 -3.15
C THR A 64 -1.92 -2.10 -1.62
N ALA A 65 -0.70 -2.17 -1.09
CA ALA A 65 -0.44 -2.05 0.34
C ALA A 65 -0.85 -0.67 0.90
N ALA A 66 -0.62 0.41 0.16
CA ALA A 66 -1.04 1.76 0.53
C ALA A 66 -2.57 1.91 0.59
N VAL A 67 -3.31 1.36 -0.39
CA VAL A 67 -4.79 1.33 -0.37
C VAL A 67 -5.29 0.51 0.81
N GLN A 68 -4.71 -0.66 1.08
CA GLN A 68 -5.07 -1.49 2.22
C GLN A 68 -4.83 -0.77 3.56
N ALA A 69 -3.68 -0.09 3.72
CA ALA A 69 -3.37 0.68 4.91
C ALA A 69 -4.36 1.85 5.11
N ALA A 70 -4.72 2.56 4.05
CA ALA A 70 -5.72 3.63 4.10
C ALA A 70 -7.10 3.11 4.53
N VAL A 71 -7.59 2.02 3.93
CA VAL A 71 -8.87 1.40 4.33
C VAL A 71 -8.86 0.97 5.79
N VAL A 72 -7.78 0.32 6.26
CA VAL A 72 -7.67 -0.10 7.66
C VAL A 72 -7.63 1.09 8.62
N SER A 73 -6.92 2.17 8.28
CA SER A 73 -6.88 3.39 9.09
C SER A 73 -8.26 4.04 9.24
N GLU A 74 -9.03 4.14 8.15
CA GLU A 74 -10.38 4.73 8.20
C GLU A 74 -11.39 3.82 8.92
N VAL A 75 -11.24 2.50 8.80
CA VAL A 75 -12.04 1.54 9.59
C VAL A 75 -11.70 1.66 11.08
N GLN A 76 -10.44 1.87 11.43
CA GLN A 76 -10.02 2.10 12.81
C GLN A 76 -10.55 3.44 13.36
N HIS A 77 -10.52 4.52 12.59
CA HIS A 77 -11.13 5.79 12.98
C HIS A 77 -12.64 5.66 13.21
N LEU A 78 -13.35 4.93 12.33
CA LEU A 78 -14.77 4.65 12.50
C LEU A 78 -15.05 3.72 13.69
N TYR A 79 -14.18 2.74 13.95
CA TYR A 79 -14.26 1.86 15.11
C TYR A 79 -14.15 2.66 16.42
N GLU A 80 -13.07 3.43 16.57
CA GLU A 80 -12.80 4.25 17.76
C GLU A 80 -13.94 5.23 17.99
N ALA A 81 -14.44 5.81 16.91
CA ALA A 81 -15.64 6.62 16.97
C ALA A 81 -16.84 5.84 17.54
N MET A 82 -17.28 4.77 16.88
CA MET A 82 -18.48 4.04 17.31
C MET A 82 -18.39 3.48 18.74
N THR A 83 -17.18 3.15 19.24
CA THR A 83 -16.98 2.81 20.66
C THR A 83 -17.13 3.99 21.62
N ALA A 84 -16.82 5.22 21.19
CA ALA A 84 -16.78 6.39 22.07
C ALA A 84 -18.15 7.04 22.32
N ALA A 85 -19.13 6.87 21.41
CA ALA A 85 -20.44 7.51 21.52
C ALA A 85 -21.63 6.55 21.70
N ALA A 86 -21.40 5.23 21.61
CA ALA A 86 -22.26 4.17 22.16
C ALA A 86 -23.79 4.28 21.94
N ASP A 87 -24.24 4.78 20.78
CA ASP A 87 -25.66 4.80 20.42
C ASP A 87 -25.88 4.59 18.91
N LEU A 88 -25.47 3.41 18.41
CA LEU A 88 -25.88 2.95 17.08
C LEU A 88 -27.36 2.53 17.15
N PRO A 89 -28.27 3.14 16.38
CA PRO A 89 -29.71 2.99 16.58
C PRO A 89 -30.16 1.52 16.51
N GLU A 90 -30.74 1.04 17.61
CA GLU A 90 -31.26 -0.33 17.67
C GLU A 90 -32.37 -0.55 16.64
N GLY A 91 -32.32 -1.70 15.95
CA GLY A 91 -33.27 -2.08 14.91
C GLY A 91 -32.98 -1.52 13.51
N ALA A 92 -32.07 -0.56 13.34
CA ALA A 92 -31.67 -0.06 12.02
C ALA A 92 -30.61 -0.97 11.37
N ALA A 93 -31.02 -1.69 10.32
CA ALA A 93 -30.21 -2.69 9.64
C ALA A 93 -29.13 -2.07 8.72
N VAL A 94 -27.93 -2.65 8.73
CA VAL A 94 -26.97 -2.66 7.60
C VAL A 94 -26.71 -1.27 6.98
N PHE A 95 -25.95 -0.42 7.69
CA PHE A 95 -25.46 0.85 7.13
C PHE A 95 -24.66 0.58 5.85
N GLY A 96 -24.70 1.47 4.86
CA GLY A 96 -23.95 1.31 3.59
C GLY A 96 -24.71 0.56 2.48
N ALA A 97 -25.82 -0.14 2.77
CA ALA A 97 -26.73 -0.64 1.73
C ALA A 97 -27.45 0.51 0.99
N THR A 98 -27.79 1.57 1.74
CA THR A 98 -28.05 2.92 1.23
C THR A 98 -27.15 3.88 2.02
N PRO A 99 -26.36 4.74 1.36
CA PRO A 99 -25.60 5.76 2.06
C PRO A 99 -26.54 6.77 2.72
N PRO A 100 -26.24 7.29 3.92
CA PRO A 100 -27.03 8.35 4.53
C PRO A 100 -26.71 9.68 3.84
N ALA A 101 -27.22 9.88 2.62
CA ALA A 101 -26.97 11.09 1.82
C ALA A 101 -27.32 12.37 2.60
N ALA A 102 -28.43 12.35 3.35
CA ALA A 102 -28.85 13.46 4.21
C ALA A 102 -27.86 13.81 5.34
N ALA A 103 -26.99 12.89 5.76
CA ALA A 103 -26.04 13.12 6.86
C ALA A 103 -24.72 13.79 6.40
N CYS A 104 -24.46 13.85 5.10
CA CYS A 104 -23.29 14.54 4.56
C CYS A 104 -23.56 16.00 4.21
N ASP A 105 -24.80 16.33 3.84
CA ASP A 105 -25.15 17.63 3.26
C ASP A 105 -25.74 18.62 4.28
N SER A 106 -26.09 18.18 5.49
CA SER A 106 -26.61 19.05 6.55
C SER A 106 -26.03 18.74 7.92
N TRP A 107 -25.49 19.78 8.58
CA TRP A 107 -25.02 19.71 9.97
C TRP A 107 -26.19 20.06 10.90
N PRO A 108 -26.47 19.28 11.96
CA PRO A 108 -27.49 19.63 12.93
C PRO A 108 -27.05 20.86 13.74
N ALA A 109 -28.01 21.72 14.10
CA ALA A 109 -27.73 22.90 14.94
C ALA A 109 -27.32 22.54 16.38
N SER A 110 -27.57 21.29 16.79
CA SER A 110 -27.22 20.73 18.10
C SER A 110 -27.01 19.22 17.95
N TRP A 111 -25.93 18.67 18.49
CA TRP A 111 -25.62 17.25 18.40
C TRP A 111 -26.50 16.40 19.33
N GLN A 112 -27.26 15.47 18.78
CA GLN A 112 -27.84 14.33 19.48
C GLN A 112 -26.99 13.07 19.24
N ALA A 113 -27.16 12.02 20.05
CA ALA A 113 -26.40 10.77 19.91
C ALA A 113 -26.60 10.11 18.52
N GLN A 114 -27.80 10.23 17.95
CA GLN A 114 -28.14 9.70 16.62
C GLN A 114 -27.42 10.44 15.48
N ASP A 115 -27.23 11.76 15.59
CA ASP A 115 -26.49 12.56 14.62
C ASP A 115 -25.01 12.17 14.57
N TRP A 116 -24.48 11.75 15.72
CA TRP A 116 -23.09 11.42 15.91
C TRP A 116 -22.66 10.19 15.09
N ALA A 117 -23.44 9.11 15.16
CA ALA A 117 -23.22 7.93 14.33
C ALA A 117 -23.29 8.27 12.84
N ALA A 118 -24.28 9.07 12.42
CA ALA A 118 -24.48 9.48 11.04
C ALA A 118 -23.29 10.30 10.49
N PHE A 119 -22.73 11.20 11.29
CA PHE A 119 -21.56 12.00 10.94
C PHE A 119 -20.31 11.15 10.67
N HIS A 120 -19.97 10.21 11.57
CA HIS A 120 -18.79 9.36 11.39
C HIS A 120 -18.93 8.41 10.20
N LEU A 121 -20.14 7.87 9.97
CA LEU A 121 -20.45 7.08 8.78
C LEU A 121 -20.30 7.89 7.48
N CYS A 122 -20.71 9.17 7.46
CA CYS A 122 -20.49 10.06 6.32
C CYS A 122 -18.99 10.32 6.06
N ARG A 123 -18.21 10.64 7.10
CA ARG A 123 -16.76 10.87 6.96
C ARG A 123 -16.04 9.64 6.41
N PHE A 124 -16.39 8.46 6.94
CA PHE A 124 -15.88 7.19 6.48
C PHE A 124 -16.23 6.91 5.01
N GLN A 125 -17.48 7.14 4.60
CA GLN A 125 -17.89 7.03 3.20
C GLN A 125 -17.07 7.97 2.29
N THR A 126 -16.88 9.21 2.71
CA THR A 126 -16.13 10.22 1.94
C THR A 126 -14.66 9.83 1.80
N ALA A 127 -14.03 9.32 2.86
CA ALA A 127 -12.66 8.84 2.82
C ALA A 127 -12.50 7.61 1.90
N LEU A 128 -13.43 6.65 1.96
CA LEU A 128 -13.43 5.49 1.05
C LEU A 128 -13.73 5.86 -0.41
N ALA A 129 -14.49 6.92 -0.67
CA ALA A 129 -14.78 7.42 -2.02
C ALA A 129 -13.61 8.20 -2.63
N ALA A 130 -12.71 8.74 -1.81
CA ALA A 130 -11.49 9.42 -2.26
C ALA A 130 -10.37 8.45 -2.70
N LEU A 131 -10.50 7.15 -2.42
CA LEU A 131 -9.52 6.14 -2.83
C LEU A 131 -9.59 5.87 -4.34
N PRO A 132 -8.44 5.60 -5.02
CA PRO A 132 -8.40 5.34 -6.46
C PRO A 132 -8.82 3.89 -6.83
N VAL A 133 -9.83 3.36 -6.13
CA VAL A 133 -10.39 2.02 -6.30
C VAL A 133 -11.89 2.07 -6.10
N GLN A 134 -12.64 1.13 -6.69
CA GLN A 134 -14.04 0.98 -6.36
C GLN A 134 -14.16 0.36 -4.96
N THR A 135 -14.88 1.04 -4.07
CA THR A 135 -15.16 0.58 -2.69
C THR A 135 -16.64 0.28 -2.50
N ALA A 136 -16.96 -0.67 -1.63
CA ALA A 136 -18.26 -0.78 -1.00
C ALA A 136 -18.05 -1.24 0.45
N TRP A 137 -18.94 -0.83 1.34
CA TRP A 137 -18.80 -1.07 2.76
C TRP A 137 -20.16 -1.28 3.42
N THR A 138 -20.15 -1.88 4.60
CA THR A 138 -21.31 -1.91 5.48
C THR A 138 -20.91 -1.90 6.95
N VAL A 139 -21.82 -1.48 7.82
CA VAL A 139 -21.76 -1.75 9.26
C VAL A 139 -23.00 -2.54 9.65
N CYS A 140 -22.78 -3.76 10.16
CA CYS A 140 -23.84 -4.72 10.46
C CYS A 140 -23.46 -5.61 11.65
N ARG A 141 -24.42 -6.24 12.32
CA ARG A 141 -24.11 -7.28 13.31
C ARG A 141 -23.70 -8.59 12.62
N ASP A 142 -22.56 -9.14 13.01
CA ASP A 142 -22.09 -10.48 12.61
C ASP A 142 -21.32 -11.19 13.73
N ASP A 143 -21.63 -12.47 13.97
CA ASP A 143 -20.88 -13.38 14.84
C ASP A 143 -20.14 -14.49 14.07
N ARG A 144 -20.35 -14.61 12.75
CA ARG A 144 -19.74 -15.67 11.93
C ARG A 144 -18.34 -15.32 11.42
N ALA A 145 -17.92 -14.07 11.57
CA ALA A 145 -16.67 -13.52 11.02
C ALA A 145 -16.47 -13.82 9.53
N ALA A 146 -17.56 -13.97 8.77
CA ALA A 146 -17.51 -14.39 7.38
C ALA A 146 -17.01 -13.22 6.51
N PRO A 147 -15.91 -13.37 5.74
CA PRO A 147 -15.41 -12.28 4.91
C PRO A 147 -16.43 -11.92 3.84
N ALA A 148 -16.53 -10.63 3.54
CA ALA A 148 -17.32 -10.15 2.42
C ALA A 148 -16.76 -10.68 1.08
N GLN A 149 -17.62 -10.92 0.10
CA GLN A 149 -17.31 -11.54 -1.19
C GLN A 149 -17.87 -10.71 -2.35
N ILE A 150 -17.41 -11.00 -3.58
CA ILE A 150 -18.04 -10.51 -4.80
C ILE A 150 -18.81 -11.66 -5.46
N THR A 151 -20.12 -11.53 -5.54
CA THR A 151 -21.03 -12.54 -6.11
C THR A 151 -21.95 -11.87 -7.13
N GLY A 152 -22.11 -12.44 -8.32
CA GLY A 152 -23.04 -11.94 -9.34
C GLY A 152 -22.81 -10.48 -9.78
N GLY A 153 -21.57 -9.97 -9.67
CA GLY A 153 -21.26 -8.57 -9.97
C GLY A 153 -21.72 -7.58 -8.90
N ARG A 154 -21.82 -8.01 -7.63
CA ARG A 154 -22.12 -7.16 -6.46
C ARG A 154 -21.29 -7.59 -5.26
N ALA A 155 -21.11 -6.70 -4.30
CA ALA A 155 -20.57 -7.02 -2.98
C ALA A 155 -21.64 -7.71 -2.13
N ASP A 156 -21.30 -8.85 -1.51
CA ASP A 156 -22.07 -9.53 -0.47
C ASP A 156 -21.27 -9.50 0.83
N PHE A 157 -21.84 -8.97 1.90
CA PHE A 157 -21.16 -8.80 3.18
C PHE A 157 -21.44 -9.93 4.19
N ALA A 158 -22.28 -10.91 3.83
CA ALA A 158 -22.60 -12.11 4.63
C ALA A 158 -23.11 -11.84 6.07
N CYS A 159 -23.54 -10.61 6.36
CA CYS A 159 -24.09 -10.17 7.65
C CYS A 159 -25.23 -11.09 8.12
N ASN A 160 -25.25 -11.44 9.40
CA ASN A 160 -26.29 -12.33 9.94
C ASN A 160 -27.26 -11.66 10.93
N GLY A 161 -27.00 -10.40 11.30
CA GLY A 161 -27.84 -9.63 12.21
C GLY A 161 -27.66 -9.99 13.69
N ARG A 162 -26.65 -10.80 14.04
CA ARG A 162 -26.39 -11.30 15.40
C ARG A 162 -24.97 -10.96 15.85
N GLY A 163 -24.73 -11.02 17.16
CA GLY A 163 -23.42 -10.72 17.73
C GLY A 163 -23.06 -9.24 17.73
N VAL A 164 -21.75 -8.99 17.60
CA VAL A 164 -21.15 -7.66 17.69
C VAL A 164 -21.35 -6.85 16.42
N TRP A 165 -21.40 -5.53 16.55
CA TRP A 165 -21.34 -4.63 15.40
C TRP A 165 -20.01 -4.83 14.66
N THR A 166 -20.05 -4.99 13.35
CA THR A 166 -18.88 -5.25 12.52
C THR A 166 -18.88 -4.32 11.31
N VAL A 167 -17.79 -3.57 11.14
CA VAL A 167 -17.51 -2.83 9.91
C VAL A 167 -16.92 -3.82 8.90
N LYS A 168 -17.47 -3.88 7.69
CA LYS A 168 -16.91 -4.68 6.58
C LYS A 168 -16.71 -3.77 5.37
N VAL A 169 -15.54 -3.85 4.74
CA VAL A 169 -15.20 -3.08 3.53
C VAL A 169 -14.68 -4.05 2.47
N VAL A 170 -15.10 -3.86 1.23
CA VAL A 170 -14.51 -4.50 0.05
C VAL A 170 -14.00 -3.44 -0.92
N TRP A 171 -12.91 -3.75 -1.61
CA TRP A 171 -12.41 -2.89 -2.68
C TRP A 171 -11.82 -3.68 -3.86
N GLN A 172 -11.96 -3.09 -5.04
CA GLN A 172 -11.47 -3.65 -6.30
C GLN A 172 -10.94 -2.54 -7.22
N ALA A 173 -9.85 -2.83 -7.94
CA ALA A 173 -9.33 -1.91 -8.95
C ALA A 173 -10.14 -1.95 -10.26
N GLY A 174 -10.34 -0.78 -10.87
CA GLY A 174 -11.13 -0.61 -12.10
C GLY A 174 -12.62 -0.40 -11.84
N GLY A 175 -13.41 -0.40 -12.92
CA GLY A 175 -14.86 -0.18 -12.87
C GLY A 175 -15.69 -1.47 -12.83
N GLY A 176 -16.79 -1.42 -12.10
CA GLY A 176 -17.72 -2.53 -11.85
C GLY A 176 -17.21 -3.51 -10.79
N TRP A 177 -18.09 -4.37 -10.28
CA TRP A 177 -17.68 -5.51 -9.46
C TRP A 177 -17.54 -6.75 -10.33
N SER A 178 -16.43 -7.49 -10.19
CA SER A 178 -16.26 -8.80 -10.82
C SER A 178 -15.45 -9.75 -9.94
N ALA A 179 -15.98 -10.96 -9.71
CA ALA A 179 -15.29 -12.01 -8.98
C ALA A 179 -14.03 -12.54 -9.71
N GLN A 180 -13.90 -12.27 -11.02
CA GLN A 180 -12.77 -12.71 -11.85
C GLN A 180 -11.54 -11.81 -11.72
N ARG A 181 -11.68 -10.60 -11.16
CA ARG A 181 -10.57 -9.67 -10.89
C ARG A 181 -10.15 -9.77 -9.42
N PRO A 182 -8.87 -9.48 -9.09
CA PRO A 182 -8.46 -9.35 -7.70
C PRO A 182 -9.36 -8.38 -6.94
N TRP A 183 -9.76 -8.78 -5.74
CA TRP A 183 -10.51 -7.97 -4.79
C TRP A 183 -10.00 -8.27 -3.39
N TYR A 184 -10.26 -7.34 -2.49
CA TYR A 184 -9.80 -7.39 -1.11
C TYR A 184 -10.96 -7.07 -0.18
N SER A 185 -10.93 -7.64 1.02
CA SER A 185 -11.91 -7.38 2.06
C SER A 185 -11.21 -7.15 3.39
N HIS A 186 -11.72 -6.22 4.19
CA HIS A 186 -11.33 -6.01 5.58
C HIS A 186 -12.57 -6.01 6.47
N GLN A 187 -12.44 -6.50 7.70
CA GLN A 187 -13.50 -6.49 8.69
C GLN A 187 -12.95 -6.22 10.09
N ALA A 188 -13.67 -5.42 10.88
CA ALA A 188 -13.35 -5.09 12.26
C ALA A 188 -14.63 -5.14 13.12
N GLY A 189 -14.62 -5.97 14.17
CA GLY A 189 -15.75 -6.16 15.08
C GLY A 189 -15.64 -5.26 16.30
N VAL A 190 -16.57 -4.32 16.44
CA VAL A 190 -16.77 -3.40 17.57
C VAL A 190 -17.22 -4.18 18.80
N ALA A 191 -16.27 -4.45 19.69
CA ALA A 191 -16.60 -4.92 21.03
C ALA A 191 -17.26 -3.78 21.82
N GLN A 192 -18.38 -4.09 22.48
CA GLN A 192 -19.05 -3.24 23.48
C GLN A 192 -18.78 -3.84 24.87
#